data_AF-H1KIM9-F1
#
_entry.id   AF-H1KIM9-F1
#
_cell.length_a   1.000
_cell.length_b   1.000
_cell.length_c   1.000
_cell.angle_alpha   90.00
_cell.angle_beta   90.00
_cell.angle_gamma   90.00
#
_symmetry.space_group_name_H-M   'P 1'
#
loop_
_entity.id
_entity.type
_entity.pdbx_description
1 polymer ?
#
loop_
_entity_poly.entity_id
_entity_poly.type
_entity_poly.pdbx_seq_one_letter_code
_entity_poly.pdbx_strand_id
1 'polypeptide(L)'
;MKTAAAPRLLNAVFPQAIAVAAGVATVIEDDRAAAWLARRLPQAMPPSGELLAMTPWPLSEELGGLGTAPRLPAVEGRAWLDDAQEWAERSAHALLAASRAGDSVIHQELTLPRHFGTVRDWLAALPETDPRMLDKLPRVTWDQAVEHARAYHERLKRSRLRIAGDEGTVDPVPSVAGHRWLHLVTPEALDAESAAMGHCVGDGGYDHLTWERGRDGLPERSRCARDAAAGIWSLRDRDGRSVLTAEVHSAGYVAQIQRRFNETPQPEDTPHVLVLLDRLRAAMPDLDDPDWIVRDERDGSRHDLHCMPDGIHLKGPISPLNPCDWRRLPTAMRIEGHVVLRGAYQGVLDLDMGLHVVGRLLVRGGLRLTGELVVEGDLDLRAADVKEAPQSARVTGKVLTESEPFSICEPFSIWTDICMKSVGDIVDRMGMTWRDLAADFSEGVRERVRAGVTYEQVEIRRTPEPAVPRYLQGAPHYRQIEHRGGRRPLR
;
A
#
# COMPACT_ATOMS: atom_id res chain seq x y z
N MET A 1 25.64 55.54 2.56
CA MET A 1 24.94 54.24 2.48
C MET A 1 23.92 54.17 3.60
N LYS A 2 22.63 54.01 3.31
CA LYS A 2 21.64 53.68 4.35
C LYS A 2 21.81 52.20 4.67
N THR A 3 22.07 51.85 5.93
CA THR A 3 22.04 50.48 6.41
C THR A 3 20.64 49.92 6.20
N ALA A 4 20.50 48.90 5.35
CA ALA A 4 19.25 48.17 5.21
C ALA A 4 18.88 47.57 6.57
N ALA A 5 17.61 47.70 6.96
CA ALA A 5 17.11 47.07 8.18
C ALA A 5 17.23 45.54 8.02
N ALA A 6 17.56 44.83 9.11
CA ALA A 6 17.57 43.38 9.10
C ALA A 6 16.19 42.83 8.71
N PRO A 7 16.11 41.78 7.87
CA PRO A 7 14.84 41.20 7.45
C PRO A 7 14.04 40.73 8.67
N ARG A 8 12.73 40.99 8.67
CA ARG A 8 11.85 40.47 9.71
C ARG A 8 11.52 39.02 9.40
N LEU A 9 11.44 38.21 10.44
CA LEU A 9 10.99 36.82 10.34
C LEU A 9 9.47 36.79 10.49
N LEU A 10 8.75 36.54 9.40
CA LEU A 10 7.30 36.41 9.44
C LEU A 10 6.93 34.97 9.79
N ASN A 11 6.23 34.78 10.91
CA ASN A 11 5.61 33.50 11.27
C ASN A 11 4.20 33.44 10.66
N ALA A 12 4.12 33.15 9.36
CA ALA A 12 2.87 32.96 8.63
C ALA A 12 2.66 31.49 8.30
N VAL A 13 1.41 31.02 8.43
CA VAL A 13 1.01 29.65 8.07
C VAL A 13 0.85 29.54 6.57
N PHE A 14 1.42 28.52 5.93
CA PHE A 14 1.31 28.40 4.47
C PHE A 14 -0.15 28.18 4.01
N PRO A 15 -0.63 28.87 2.97
CA PRO A 15 -1.97 28.65 2.40
C PRO A 15 -2.25 27.17 2.08
N GLN A 16 -1.22 26.45 1.62
CA GLN A 16 -1.27 25.03 1.33
C GLN A 16 -1.51 24.18 2.60
N ALA A 17 -0.91 24.55 3.73
CA ALA A 17 -1.14 23.86 5.00
C ALA A 17 -2.59 24.03 5.47
N ILE A 18 -3.16 25.22 5.29
CA ILE A 18 -4.57 25.52 5.57
C ILE A 18 -5.48 24.68 4.67
N ALA A 19 -5.14 24.58 3.38
CA ALA A 19 -5.94 23.79 2.44
C ALA A 19 -5.88 22.29 2.67
N VAL A 20 -4.69 21.76 2.99
CA VAL A 20 -4.55 20.37 3.42
C VAL A 20 -5.39 20.12 4.67
N ALA A 21 -5.31 21.01 5.67
CA ALA A 21 -6.09 20.89 6.90
C ALA A 21 -7.61 20.93 6.66
N ALA A 22 -8.07 21.83 5.80
CA ALA A 22 -9.48 21.89 5.43
C ALA A 22 -9.93 20.63 4.68
N GLY A 23 -9.15 20.19 3.69
CA GLY A 23 -9.43 18.97 2.93
C GLY A 23 -9.58 17.75 3.83
N VAL A 24 -8.63 17.52 4.75
CA VAL A 24 -8.72 16.37 5.66
C VAL A 24 -9.82 16.52 6.72
N ALA A 25 -10.27 17.74 7.05
CA ALA A 25 -11.35 17.96 8.00
C ALA A 25 -12.74 17.66 7.42
N THR A 26 -12.88 17.60 6.08
CA THR A 26 -14.16 17.30 5.42
C THR A 26 -14.71 15.91 5.75
N VAL A 27 -13.86 14.98 6.21
CA VAL A 27 -14.26 13.63 6.65
C VAL A 27 -14.90 13.61 8.04
N ILE A 28 -14.89 14.75 8.76
CA ILE A 28 -15.53 14.88 10.07
C ILE A 28 -16.93 15.48 9.87
N GLU A 29 -17.95 14.75 10.32
CA GLU A 29 -19.35 15.16 10.17
C GLU A 29 -19.71 16.38 11.02
N ASP A 30 -19.30 16.42 12.30
CA ASP A 30 -19.59 17.57 13.18
C ASP A 30 -18.73 18.79 12.81
N ASP A 31 -19.40 19.88 12.42
CA ASP A 31 -18.75 21.10 11.95
C ASP A 31 -17.88 21.80 13.01
N ARG A 32 -18.15 21.63 14.31
CA ARG A 32 -17.30 22.24 15.35
C ARG A 32 -15.96 21.51 15.42
N ALA A 33 -15.98 20.19 15.35
CA ALA A 33 -14.77 19.36 15.31
C ALA A 33 -13.98 19.57 14.01
N ALA A 34 -14.66 19.61 12.85
CA ALA A 34 -14.05 19.89 11.56
C ALA A 34 -13.39 21.28 11.53
N ALA A 35 -14.12 22.32 11.97
CA ALA A 35 -13.60 23.69 12.04
C ALA A 35 -12.39 23.81 12.99
N TRP A 36 -12.42 23.09 14.12
CA TRP A 36 -11.27 23.04 15.03
C TRP A 36 -10.04 22.43 14.35
N LEU A 37 -10.20 21.30 13.66
CA LEU A 37 -9.09 20.63 12.97
C LEU A 37 -8.50 21.52 11.87
N ALA A 38 -9.37 22.09 11.02
CA ALA A 38 -8.96 23.00 9.95
C ALA A 38 -8.16 24.20 10.48
N ARG A 39 -8.54 24.74 11.65
CA ARG A 39 -7.87 25.88 12.29
C ARG A 39 -6.56 25.51 13.00
N ARG A 40 -6.50 24.35 13.67
CA ARG A 40 -5.38 23.99 14.54
C ARG A 40 -4.28 23.19 13.85
N LEU A 41 -4.63 22.35 12.89
CA LEU A 41 -3.66 21.48 12.21
C LEU A 41 -2.50 22.26 11.57
N PRO A 42 -2.72 23.39 10.85
CA PRO A 42 -1.61 24.11 10.23
C PRO A 42 -0.62 24.70 11.25
N GLN A 43 -1.08 24.97 12.47
CA GLN A 43 -0.23 25.48 13.57
C GLN A 43 0.58 24.36 14.23
N ALA A 44 0.15 23.11 14.09
CA ALA A 44 0.81 21.93 14.66
C ALA A 44 1.78 21.26 13.69
N MET A 45 1.73 21.60 12.39
CA MET A 45 2.68 21.10 11.41
C MET A 45 4.10 21.53 11.78
N PRO A 46 5.08 20.60 11.81
CA PRO A 46 6.44 20.95 12.16
C PRO A 46 6.98 21.97 11.16
N PRO A 47 7.72 23.00 11.61
CA PRO A 47 8.49 23.83 10.69
C PRO A 47 9.45 22.93 9.91
N SER A 48 9.71 23.22 8.63
CA SER A 48 10.78 22.52 7.93
C SER A 48 12.06 22.71 8.75
N GLY A 49 12.72 21.61 9.15
CA GLY A 49 13.89 21.66 10.03
C GLY A 49 15.04 22.49 9.45
N GLU A 50 15.01 22.72 8.13
CA GLU A 50 15.78 23.74 7.47
C GLU A 50 15.01 25.05 7.48
N LEU A 51 15.60 26.06 8.13
CA LEU A 51 15.27 27.46 7.89
C LEU A 51 15.67 27.73 6.44
N LEU A 52 14.82 27.34 5.50
CA LEU A 52 14.84 27.83 4.14
C LEU A 52 14.53 29.32 4.27
N ALA A 53 15.55 30.10 4.60
CA ALA A 53 15.58 31.51 4.28
C ALA A 53 15.45 31.55 2.76
N MET A 54 14.21 31.60 2.29
CA MET A 54 13.92 31.90 0.91
C MET A 54 14.40 33.33 0.69
N THR A 55 15.71 33.49 0.43
CA THR A 55 16.26 34.67 -0.24
C THR A 55 15.34 34.94 -1.41
N PRO A 56 14.85 36.18 -1.61
CA PRO A 56 13.60 36.50 -2.29
C PRO A 56 13.46 35.66 -3.54
N TRP A 57 12.86 34.49 -3.35
CA TRP A 57 12.63 33.55 -4.42
C TRP A 57 11.45 34.17 -5.13
N PRO A 58 11.51 34.37 -6.46
CA PRO A 58 10.38 34.95 -7.15
C PRO A 58 9.20 34.01 -6.94
N LEU A 59 8.30 34.39 -6.02
CA LEU A 59 6.88 34.12 -6.10
C LEU A 59 6.36 34.92 -7.32
N SER A 60 6.96 34.69 -8.48
CA SER A 60 6.52 35.30 -9.72
C SER A 60 5.21 34.63 -10.12
N GLU A 61 4.37 35.42 -10.79
CA GLU A 61 3.16 34.96 -11.46
C GLU A 61 3.44 33.80 -12.44
N GLU A 62 4.70 33.57 -12.81
CA GLU A 62 5.14 32.57 -13.80
C GLU A 62 5.17 31.12 -13.28
N LEU A 63 5.13 30.86 -11.96
CA LEU A 63 5.12 29.49 -11.41
C LEU A 63 3.70 28.87 -11.29
N GLY A 64 2.73 29.35 -12.06
CA GLY A 64 1.50 28.59 -12.32
C GLY A 64 0.51 28.46 -11.15
N GLY A 65 0.43 29.45 -10.25
CA GLY A 65 -0.67 29.54 -9.27
C GLY A 65 -0.29 29.44 -7.79
N LEU A 66 1.00 29.39 -7.43
CA LEU A 66 1.43 29.39 -6.02
C LEU A 66 1.20 30.72 -5.27
N GLY A 67 1.00 31.83 -6.00
CA GLY A 67 0.65 33.14 -5.44
C GLY A 67 -0.85 33.31 -5.14
N THR A 68 -1.70 32.42 -5.66
CA THR A 68 -3.13 32.39 -5.34
C THR A 68 -3.36 31.35 -4.25
N ALA A 69 -4.21 31.67 -3.27
CA ALA A 69 -4.63 30.65 -2.32
C ALA A 69 -5.23 29.47 -3.07
N PRO A 70 -4.84 28.22 -2.73
CA PRO A 70 -5.47 27.04 -3.30
C PRO A 70 -6.98 27.14 -3.05
N ARG A 71 -7.77 26.87 -4.10
CA ARG A 71 -9.22 26.77 -3.93
C ARG A 71 -9.52 25.53 -3.09
N LEU A 72 -10.19 25.73 -1.97
CA LEU A 72 -10.70 24.63 -1.16
C LEU A 72 -11.83 23.91 -1.91
N PRO A 73 -12.05 22.61 -1.63
CA PRO A 73 -13.20 21.90 -2.17
C PRO A 73 -14.50 22.65 -1.83
N ALA A 74 -15.33 22.89 -2.83
CA ALA A 74 -16.65 23.45 -2.65
C ALA A 74 -17.56 22.38 -2.05
N VAL A 75 -17.55 22.25 -0.72
CA VAL A 75 -18.54 21.46 0.01
C VAL A 75 -19.65 22.42 0.42
N GLU A 76 -20.78 22.35 -0.27
CA GLU A 76 -21.91 23.24 0.00
C GLU A 76 -22.35 23.16 1.48
N GLY A 77 -22.64 24.32 2.07
CA GLY A 77 -23.29 24.43 3.38
C GLY A 77 -22.37 24.43 4.61
N ARG A 78 -21.03 24.37 4.45
CA ARG A 78 -20.11 24.36 5.60
C ARG A 78 -19.38 25.70 5.76
N ALA A 79 -19.91 26.57 6.63
CA ALA A 79 -19.36 27.92 6.87
C ALA A 79 -17.87 27.95 7.28
N TRP A 80 -17.36 26.90 7.92
CA TRP A 80 -15.95 26.84 8.31
C TRP A 80 -14.98 26.68 7.12
N LEU A 81 -15.46 26.19 5.97
CA LEU A 81 -14.65 26.13 4.75
C LEU A 81 -14.44 27.53 4.16
N ASP A 82 -15.45 28.39 4.23
CA ASP A 82 -15.32 29.79 3.83
C ASP A 82 -14.31 30.52 4.73
N ASP A 83 -14.39 30.30 6.04
CA ASP A 83 -13.40 30.82 7.01
C ASP A 83 -11.97 30.33 6.68
N ALA A 84 -11.82 29.05 6.30
CA ALA A 84 -10.53 28.46 5.95
C ALA A 84 -10.00 29.01 4.61
N GLN A 85 -10.87 29.23 3.62
CA GLN A 85 -10.53 29.84 2.33
C GLN A 85 -10.06 31.28 2.54
N GLU A 86 -10.82 32.07 3.30
CA GLU A 86 -10.46 33.45 3.62
C GLU A 86 -9.13 33.51 4.40
N TRP A 87 -8.89 32.55 5.30
CA TRP A 87 -7.60 32.45 5.99
C TRP A 87 -6.45 32.12 5.03
N ALA A 88 -6.65 31.17 4.11
CA ALA A 88 -5.65 30.84 3.10
C ALA A 88 -5.32 32.04 2.20
N GLU A 89 -6.33 32.81 1.80
CA GLU A 89 -6.17 34.04 1.00
C GLU A 89 -5.41 35.13 1.76
N ARG A 90 -5.81 35.43 3.00
CA ARG A 90 -5.09 36.39 3.84
C ARG A 90 -3.63 35.97 4.04
N SER A 91 -3.37 34.67 4.23
CA SER A 91 -2.01 34.19 4.39
C SER A 91 -1.19 34.31 3.11
N ALA A 92 -1.78 33.99 1.95
CA ALA A 92 -1.14 34.17 0.65
C ALA A 92 -0.75 35.64 0.41
N HIS A 93 -1.67 36.56 0.71
CA HIS A 93 -1.40 38.00 0.62
C HIS A 93 -0.29 38.46 1.58
N ALA A 94 -0.27 37.95 2.81
CA ALA A 94 0.78 38.27 3.77
C ALA A 94 2.16 37.77 3.32
N LEU A 95 2.24 36.56 2.77
CA LEU A 95 3.47 35.99 2.23
C LEU A 95 3.98 36.76 1.01
N LEU A 96 3.10 37.14 0.08
CA LEU A 96 3.45 37.98 -1.05
C LEU A 96 3.95 39.37 -0.60
N ALA A 97 3.32 39.97 0.40
CA ALA A 97 3.75 41.25 0.96
C ALA A 97 5.14 41.16 1.61
N ALA A 98 5.39 40.11 2.40
CA ALA A 98 6.69 39.86 3.03
C ALA A 98 7.79 39.64 1.98
N SER A 99 7.51 38.83 0.96
CA SER A 99 8.42 38.60 -0.16
C SER A 99 8.80 39.91 -0.87
N ARG A 100 7.81 40.78 -1.16
CA ARG A 100 8.04 42.12 -1.76
C ARG A 100 8.84 43.05 -0.86
N ALA A 101 8.76 42.89 0.45
CA ALA A 101 9.54 43.66 1.42
C ALA A 101 10.98 43.13 1.61
N GLY A 102 11.32 41.97 1.03
CA GLY A 102 12.60 41.29 1.24
C GLY A 102 12.70 40.59 2.60
N ASP A 103 11.57 40.34 3.26
CA ASP A 103 11.50 39.60 4.52
C ASP A 103 11.71 38.10 4.28
N SER A 104 12.20 37.40 5.31
CA SER A 104 12.35 35.94 5.28
C SER A 104 11.10 35.26 5.82
N VAL A 105 10.66 34.21 5.12
CA VAL A 105 9.51 33.38 5.51
C VAL A 105 10.01 32.00 5.90
N ILE A 106 9.52 31.46 7.02
CA ILE A 106 9.78 30.06 7.40
C ILE A 106 8.80 29.16 6.67
N HIS A 107 9.29 28.32 5.77
CA HIS A 107 8.48 27.30 5.11
C HIS A 107 8.00 26.23 6.13
N GLN A 108 6.72 25.88 6.06
CA GLN A 108 6.20 24.70 6.77
C GLN A 108 6.20 23.52 5.79
N GLU A 109 6.84 22.42 6.16
CA GLU A 109 6.63 21.18 5.43
C GLU A 109 5.16 20.78 5.52
N LEU A 110 4.58 20.33 4.40
CA LEU A 110 3.23 19.75 4.36
C LEU A 110 3.19 18.34 4.97
N THR A 111 4.06 18.09 5.97
CA THR A 111 4.13 16.85 6.72
C THR A 111 3.12 16.95 7.86
N LEU A 112 2.14 16.05 7.87
CA LEU A 112 1.15 16.00 8.94
C LEU A 112 1.84 15.75 10.30
N PRO A 113 1.38 16.38 11.40
CA PRO A 113 1.95 16.16 12.72
C PRO A 113 1.89 14.69 13.12
N ARG A 114 2.85 14.26 13.95
CA ARG A 114 2.74 12.98 14.67
C ARG A 114 1.40 12.96 15.41
N HIS A 115 0.74 11.81 15.41
CA HIS A 115 -0.58 11.61 16.03
C HIS A 115 -1.78 12.26 15.32
N PHE A 116 -1.61 12.84 14.12
CA PHE A 116 -2.73 13.36 13.33
C PHE A 116 -3.89 12.37 13.20
N GLY A 117 -3.61 11.12 12.81
CA GLY A 117 -4.63 10.07 12.67
C GLY A 117 -5.42 9.88 13.96
N THR A 118 -4.73 9.66 15.10
CA THR A 118 -5.40 9.49 16.40
C THR A 118 -6.21 10.70 16.85
N VAL A 119 -5.77 11.93 16.56
CA VAL A 119 -6.52 13.15 16.90
C VAL A 119 -7.77 13.26 16.03
N ARG A 120 -7.64 13.01 14.72
CA ARG A 120 -8.77 13.01 13.79
C ARG A 120 -9.82 11.97 14.20
N ASP A 121 -9.40 10.75 14.51
CA ASP A 121 -10.32 9.66 14.90
C ASP A 121 -11.03 9.97 16.22
N TRP A 122 -10.33 10.59 17.18
CA TRP A 122 -10.94 11.08 18.41
C TRP A 122 -11.97 12.20 18.15
N LEU A 123 -11.64 13.18 17.32
CA LEU A 123 -12.53 14.28 16.95
C LEU A 123 -13.79 13.78 16.26
N ALA A 124 -13.66 12.82 15.33
CA ALA A 124 -14.78 12.21 14.63
C ALA A 124 -15.74 11.50 15.59
N ALA A 125 -15.22 10.87 16.66
CA ALA A 125 -16.02 10.16 17.64
C ALA A 125 -16.62 11.06 18.75
N LEU A 126 -16.24 12.33 18.86
CA LEU A 126 -16.69 13.21 19.94
C LEU A 126 -18.22 13.40 20.01
N PRO A 127 -18.97 13.56 18.90
CA PRO A 127 -20.43 13.74 18.95
C PRO A 127 -21.15 12.64 19.72
N GLU A 128 -20.68 11.41 19.59
CA GLU A 128 -21.26 10.24 20.24
C GLU A 128 -20.66 10.00 21.63
N THR A 129 -19.34 10.14 21.77
CA THR A 129 -18.62 9.66 22.95
C THR A 129 -18.45 10.71 24.05
N ASP A 130 -18.33 11.99 23.71
CA ASP A 130 -18.23 13.10 24.67
C ASP A 130 -18.68 14.42 24.02
N PRO A 131 -19.99 14.60 23.76
CA PRO A 131 -20.51 15.78 23.06
C PRO A 131 -20.22 17.10 23.82
N ARG A 132 -20.00 17.04 25.13
CA ARG A 132 -19.64 18.21 25.96
C ARG A 132 -18.23 18.72 25.66
N MET A 133 -17.36 17.88 25.12
CA MET A 133 -16.01 18.25 24.74
C MET A 133 -15.98 19.11 23.47
N LEU A 134 -16.99 18.99 22.59
CA LEU A 134 -17.12 19.81 21.38
C LEU A 134 -17.20 21.30 21.73
N ASP A 135 -17.92 21.67 22.80
CA ASP A 135 -18.05 23.06 23.26
C ASP A 135 -16.74 23.59 23.87
N LYS A 136 -15.82 22.70 24.27
CA LYS A 136 -14.52 23.04 24.86
C LYS A 136 -13.42 23.11 23.82
N LEU A 137 -13.60 22.49 22.65
CA LEU A 137 -12.59 22.44 21.57
C LEU A 137 -11.93 23.79 21.29
N PRO A 138 -12.63 24.94 21.21
CA PRO A 138 -11.96 26.22 20.93
C PRO A 138 -10.79 26.55 21.89
N ARG A 139 -10.83 26.03 23.12
CA ARG A 139 -9.81 26.22 24.17
C ARG A 139 -8.74 25.13 24.21
N VAL A 140 -8.94 24.04 23.47
CA VAL A 140 -8.05 22.88 23.44
C VAL A 140 -6.92 23.14 22.45
N THR A 141 -5.68 23.02 22.92
CA THR A 141 -4.47 23.08 22.09
C THR A 141 -4.25 21.75 21.35
N TRP A 142 -3.36 21.73 20.36
CA TRP A 142 -3.01 20.49 19.68
C TRP A 142 -2.45 19.43 20.65
N ASP A 143 -1.53 19.79 21.52
CA ASP A 143 -0.94 18.86 22.50
C ASP A 143 -2.00 18.30 23.46
N GLN A 144 -2.94 19.14 23.91
CA GLN A 144 -4.07 18.68 24.72
C GLN A 144 -4.96 17.71 23.93
N ALA A 145 -5.21 17.98 22.65
CA ALA A 145 -5.96 17.07 21.78
C ALA A 145 -5.24 15.72 21.62
N VAL A 146 -3.90 15.70 21.53
CA VAL A 146 -3.12 14.45 21.50
C VAL A 146 -3.31 13.64 22.78
N GLU A 147 -3.29 14.28 23.96
CA GLU A 147 -3.53 13.58 25.23
C GLU A 147 -4.98 13.09 25.37
N HIS A 148 -5.96 13.89 24.95
CA HIS A 148 -7.37 13.47 24.91
C HIS A 148 -7.58 12.30 23.95
N ALA A 149 -6.98 12.36 22.76
CA ALA A 149 -7.02 11.29 21.78
C ALA A 149 -6.37 10.01 22.33
N ARG A 150 -5.20 10.09 22.98
CA ARG A 150 -4.56 8.95 23.63
C ARG A 150 -5.48 8.34 24.70
N ALA A 151 -6.04 9.16 25.59
CA ALA A 151 -6.94 8.68 26.63
C ALA A 151 -8.20 8.02 26.06
N TYR A 152 -8.76 8.58 24.98
CA TYR A 152 -9.86 7.98 24.23
C TYR A 152 -9.48 6.60 23.69
N HIS A 153 -8.36 6.48 22.99
CA HIS A 153 -7.88 5.21 22.44
C HIS A 153 -7.52 4.18 23.53
N GLU A 154 -7.00 4.61 24.68
CA GLU A 154 -6.75 3.71 25.81
C GLU A 154 -8.05 3.22 26.47
N ARG A 155 -9.06 4.09 26.63
CA ARG A 155 -10.40 3.66 27.09
C ARG A 155 -11.02 2.66 26.15
N LEU A 156 -10.93 2.95 24.85
CA LEU A 156 -11.34 2.04 23.81
C LEU A 156 -10.59 0.70 23.95
N LYS A 157 -9.26 0.66 23.98
CA LYS A 157 -8.50 -0.60 24.17
C LYS A 157 -9.00 -1.41 25.38
N ARG A 158 -9.37 -0.74 26.49
CA ARG A 158 -9.92 -1.38 27.69
C ARG A 158 -11.35 -1.89 27.51
N SER A 159 -12.24 -1.10 26.91
CA SER A 159 -13.62 -1.55 26.63
C SER A 159 -13.66 -2.64 25.56
N ARG A 160 -12.63 -2.71 24.72
CA ARG A 160 -12.42 -3.67 23.63
C ARG A 160 -11.80 -5.00 24.09
N LEU A 161 -11.67 -5.26 25.40
CA LEU A 161 -11.46 -6.63 25.93
C LEU A 161 -12.75 -7.46 25.93
N ARG A 162 -13.83 -6.94 25.34
CA ARG A 162 -15.08 -7.67 25.14
C ARG A 162 -14.86 -8.81 24.15
N ILE A 163 -15.29 -9.99 24.57
CA ILE A 163 -15.52 -11.11 23.67
C ILE A 163 -16.76 -10.75 22.85
N ALA A 164 -16.65 -10.74 21.51
CA ALA A 164 -17.78 -10.38 20.64
C ALA A 164 -18.99 -11.31 20.83
N GLY A 165 -18.72 -12.56 21.25
CA GLY A 165 -19.73 -13.61 21.39
C GLY A 165 -19.92 -14.38 20.09
N ASP A 166 -20.84 -15.35 20.13
CA ASP A 166 -21.20 -16.19 18.98
C ASP A 166 -22.58 -15.81 18.39
N GLU A 167 -23.30 -14.87 19.02
CA GLU A 167 -24.62 -14.43 18.54
C GLU A 167 -24.50 -13.79 17.15
N GLY A 168 -25.40 -14.19 16.24
CA GLY A 168 -25.36 -13.70 14.85
C GLY A 168 -24.23 -14.30 14.00
N THR A 169 -23.61 -15.40 14.45
CA THR A 169 -22.56 -16.13 13.71
C THR A 169 -22.98 -17.55 13.33
N VAL A 170 -22.36 -18.12 12.30
CA VAL A 170 -22.64 -19.47 11.78
C VAL A 170 -21.37 -20.19 11.30
N ASP A 171 -21.54 -21.44 10.85
CA ASP A 171 -20.54 -22.27 10.19
C ASP A 171 -19.19 -22.33 10.94
N PRO A 172 -19.15 -22.80 12.20
CA PRO A 172 -17.91 -22.90 12.95
C PRO A 172 -16.92 -23.84 12.25
N VAL A 173 -15.71 -23.34 11.98
CA VAL A 173 -14.61 -24.11 11.36
C VAL A 173 -13.52 -24.30 12.40
N PRO A 174 -13.37 -25.51 12.98
CA PRO A 174 -12.27 -25.79 13.90
C PRO A 174 -10.92 -25.51 13.23
N SER A 175 -10.04 -24.85 13.97
CA SER A 175 -8.69 -24.48 13.55
C SER A 175 -7.66 -25.08 14.53
N VAL A 176 -6.39 -24.75 14.35
CA VAL A 176 -5.30 -25.29 15.19
C VAL A 176 -5.35 -24.74 16.62
N ALA A 177 -4.79 -25.48 17.58
CA ALA A 177 -4.68 -25.06 18.99
C ALA A 177 -6.01 -24.63 19.66
N GLY A 178 -7.14 -25.23 19.24
CA GLY A 178 -8.46 -24.94 19.80
C GLY A 178 -9.08 -23.62 19.32
N HIS A 179 -8.48 -22.96 18.33
CA HIS A 179 -9.09 -21.81 17.67
C HIS A 179 -10.22 -22.27 16.74
N ARG A 180 -11.09 -21.35 16.32
CA ARG A 180 -12.13 -21.62 15.33
C ARG A 180 -12.49 -20.38 14.53
N TRP A 181 -12.81 -20.54 13.25
CA TRP A 181 -13.42 -19.47 12.47
C TRP A 181 -14.94 -19.49 12.62
N LEU A 182 -15.55 -18.32 12.65
CA LEU A 182 -16.99 -18.10 12.65
C LEU A 182 -17.35 -17.14 11.52
N HIS A 183 -18.42 -17.43 10.78
CA HIS A 183 -18.94 -16.52 9.76
C HIS A 183 -19.90 -15.53 10.40
N LEU A 184 -19.64 -14.22 10.26
CA LEU A 184 -20.47 -13.15 10.80
C LEU A 184 -21.58 -12.81 9.80
N VAL A 185 -22.82 -13.16 10.11
CA VAL A 185 -23.93 -13.12 9.14
C VAL A 185 -25.02 -12.12 9.49
N THR A 186 -24.80 -11.30 10.51
CA THR A 186 -25.73 -10.24 10.94
C THR A 186 -24.97 -8.94 11.21
N PRO A 187 -25.61 -7.77 11.04
CA PRO A 187 -25.01 -6.49 11.40
C PRO A 187 -24.56 -6.45 12.86
N GLU A 188 -25.38 -6.99 13.78
CA GLU A 188 -25.06 -7.00 15.21
C GLU A 188 -23.79 -7.80 15.53
N ALA A 189 -23.54 -8.90 14.80
CA ALA A 189 -22.29 -9.66 14.94
C ALA A 189 -21.08 -8.91 14.37
N LEU A 190 -21.25 -8.15 13.28
CA LEU A 190 -20.22 -7.27 12.73
C LEU A 190 -19.88 -6.14 13.70
N ASP A 191 -20.88 -5.51 14.32
CA ASP A 191 -20.71 -4.46 15.33
C ASP A 191 -19.97 -4.98 16.56
N ALA A 192 -20.38 -6.16 17.05
CA ALA A 192 -19.74 -6.82 18.17
C ALA A 192 -18.28 -7.19 17.85
N GLU A 193 -18.01 -7.64 16.63
CA GLU A 193 -16.65 -7.94 16.18
C GLU A 193 -15.80 -6.69 16.01
N SER A 194 -16.34 -5.64 15.40
CA SER A 194 -15.72 -4.31 15.30
C SER A 194 -15.33 -3.79 16.68
N ALA A 195 -16.23 -3.93 17.66
CA ALA A 195 -15.97 -3.55 19.04
C ALA A 195 -14.90 -4.42 19.73
N ALA A 196 -14.72 -5.69 19.35
CA ALA A 196 -13.67 -6.54 19.92
C ALA A 196 -12.30 -6.27 19.26
N MET A 197 -12.29 -6.22 17.93
CA MET A 197 -11.09 -6.13 17.11
C MET A 197 -10.58 -4.69 16.89
N GLY A 198 -11.43 -3.68 17.06
CA GLY A 198 -11.06 -2.28 16.88
C GLY A 198 -10.72 -1.89 15.45
N HIS A 199 -11.43 -2.45 14.46
CA HIS A 199 -11.37 -2.10 13.03
C HIS A 199 -12.78 -1.98 12.44
N CYS A 200 -12.93 -1.31 11.30
CA CYS A 200 -14.20 -0.80 10.73
C CYS A 200 -15.19 -1.84 10.16
N VAL A 201 -15.20 -3.09 10.63
CA VAL A 201 -16.09 -4.13 10.08
C VAL A 201 -17.57 -3.93 10.43
N GLY A 202 -17.89 -3.09 11.42
CA GLY A 202 -19.23 -2.89 11.98
C GLY A 202 -19.73 -1.44 11.91
N ASP A 203 -19.23 -0.63 10.98
CA ASP A 203 -19.72 0.75 10.80
C ASP A 203 -20.83 0.81 9.73
N GLY A 204 -21.57 -0.29 9.52
CA GLY A 204 -22.60 -0.45 8.48
C GLY A 204 -22.07 -0.65 7.05
N GLY A 205 -20.80 -0.34 6.79
CA GLY A 205 -20.18 -0.50 5.47
C GLY A 205 -20.21 -1.94 4.92
N TYR A 206 -20.32 -2.92 5.81
CA TYR A 206 -20.33 -4.35 5.49
C TYR A 206 -21.70 -5.01 5.66
N ASP A 207 -22.75 -4.25 5.96
CA ASP A 207 -24.10 -4.81 6.17
C ASP A 207 -24.62 -5.52 4.91
N HIS A 208 -24.17 -5.07 3.74
CA HIS A 208 -24.48 -5.69 2.46
C HIS A 208 -23.86 -7.09 2.28
N LEU A 209 -22.90 -7.48 3.13
CA LEU A 209 -22.33 -8.84 3.18
C LEU A 209 -23.06 -9.74 4.18
N THR A 210 -23.97 -9.19 4.99
CA THR A 210 -24.77 -9.98 5.94
C THR A 210 -25.87 -10.73 5.22
N TRP A 211 -26.38 -11.79 5.84
CA TRP A 211 -27.46 -12.56 5.24
C TRP A 211 -28.78 -11.80 5.37
N GLU A 212 -29.61 -11.85 4.34
CA GLU A 212 -30.95 -11.27 4.37
C GLU A 212 -31.75 -11.87 5.52
N ARG A 213 -32.59 -11.07 6.18
CA ARG A 213 -33.51 -11.60 7.20
C ARG A 213 -34.72 -12.21 6.52
N GLY A 214 -34.99 -13.48 6.82
CA GLY A 214 -36.21 -14.18 6.44
C GLY A 214 -37.46 -13.58 7.11
N ARG A 215 -38.64 -14.13 6.79
CA ARG A 215 -39.93 -13.63 7.32
C ARG A 215 -40.04 -13.71 8.85
N ASP A 216 -39.29 -14.61 9.47
CA ASP A 216 -39.20 -14.80 10.92
C ASP A 216 -38.15 -13.89 11.58
N GLY A 217 -37.47 -13.06 10.80
CA GLY A 217 -36.40 -12.17 11.26
C GLY A 217 -35.05 -12.86 11.45
N LEU A 218 -34.94 -14.16 11.13
CA LEU A 218 -33.70 -14.91 11.22
C LEU A 218 -32.87 -14.75 9.93
N PRO A 219 -31.53 -14.83 9.98
CA PRO A 219 -30.69 -14.75 8.79
C PRO A 219 -30.94 -15.94 7.84
N GLU A 220 -31.28 -15.66 6.59
CA GLU A 220 -31.55 -16.64 5.54
C GLU A 220 -30.30 -16.83 4.67
N ARG A 221 -29.75 -18.06 4.68
CA ARG A 221 -28.56 -18.41 3.91
C ARG A 221 -28.82 -18.30 2.41
N SER A 222 -27.90 -17.68 1.67
CA SER A 222 -27.95 -17.70 0.21
C SER A 222 -27.99 -19.14 -0.33
N ARG A 223 -28.77 -19.37 -1.39
CA ARG A 223 -28.86 -20.67 -2.06
C ARG A 223 -27.60 -21.00 -2.86
N CYS A 224 -26.85 -19.98 -3.27
CA CYS A 224 -25.58 -20.14 -3.95
C CYS A 224 -24.50 -20.43 -2.90
N ALA A 225 -23.80 -21.57 -3.02
CA ALA A 225 -22.78 -21.98 -2.06
C ALA A 225 -21.64 -20.94 -1.94
N ARG A 226 -21.27 -20.33 -3.06
CA ARG A 226 -20.24 -19.27 -3.15
C ARG A 226 -20.69 -18.01 -2.41
N ASP A 227 -21.90 -17.52 -2.66
CA ASP A 227 -22.43 -16.33 -1.96
C ASP A 227 -22.61 -16.61 -0.46
N ALA A 228 -22.99 -17.83 -0.09
CA ALA A 228 -23.10 -18.23 1.32
C ALA A 228 -21.75 -18.35 2.04
N ALA A 229 -20.64 -18.42 1.30
CA ALA A 229 -19.28 -18.44 1.85
C ALA A 229 -18.61 -17.07 1.86
N ALA A 230 -19.09 -16.13 1.04
CA ALA A 230 -18.67 -14.73 1.05
C ALA A 230 -19.17 -14.02 2.31
N GLY A 231 -18.40 -13.04 2.78
CA GLY A 231 -18.69 -12.26 3.99
C GLY A 231 -17.48 -12.09 4.90
N ILE A 232 -17.73 -11.68 6.13
CA ILE A 232 -16.69 -11.48 7.15
C ILE A 232 -16.57 -12.72 8.02
N TRP A 233 -15.38 -13.29 8.08
CA TRP A 233 -15.04 -14.42 8.94
C TRP A 233 -14.19 -13.94 10.11
N SER A 234 -14.45 -14.44 11.31
CA SER A 234 -13.71 -14.10 12.54
C SER A 234 -13.04 -15.34 13.14
N LEU A 235 -11.73 -15.28 13.35
CA LEU A 235 -10.98 -16.30 14.09
C LEU A 235 -11.10 -16.02 15.58
N ARG A 236 -11.59 -17.01 16.33
CA ARG A 236 -11.67 -16.99 17.79
C ARG A 236 -10.59 -17.86 18.41
N ASP A 237 -10.01 -17.40 19.52
CA ASP A 237 -9.21 -18.24 20.41
C ASP A 237 -10.09 -19.21 21.21
N ARG A 238 -9.45 -20.07 22.00
CA ARG A 238 -10.14 -21.04 22.87
C ARG A 238 -11.06 -20.41 23.93
N ASP A 239 -10.83 -19.14 24.27
CA ASP A 239 -11.60 -18.37 25.25
C ASP A 239 -12.70 -17.53 24.55
N GLY A 240 -12.83 -17.64 23.22
CA GLY A 240 -13.80 -16.92 22.40
C GLY A 240 -13.37 -15.50 21.99
N ARG A 241 -12.16 -15.05 22.33
CA ARG A 241 -11.68 -13.72 21.92
C ARG A 241 -11.35 -13.73 20.43
N SER A 242 -11.69 -12.66 19.71
CA SER A 242 -11.27 -12.55 18.31
C SER A 242 -9.78 -12.24 18.17
N VAL A 243 -9.20 -12.85 17.14
CA VAL A 243 -7.77 -12.85 16.83
C VAL A 243 -7.52 -12.28 15.44
N LEU A 244 -8.33 -12.70 14.45
CA LEU A 244 -8.27 -12.25 13.06
C LEU A 244 -9.67 -12.04 12.52
N THR A 245 -9.80 -11.16 11.54
CA THR A 245 -10.92 -11.16 10.60
C THR A 245 -10.44 -11.35 9.17
N ALA A 246 -11.25 -12.00 8.35
CA ALA A 246 -11.04 -12.17 6.92
C ALA A 246 -12.28 -11.71 6.15
N GLU A 247 -12.09 -10.83 5.17
CA GLU A 247 -13.13 -10.43 4.23
C GLU A 247 -13.04 -11.28 2.97
N VAL A 248 -14.08 -12.05 2.70
CA VAL A 248 -14.15 -13.00 1.58
C VAL A 248 -15.18 -12.50 0.57
N HIS A 249 -14.75 -12.26 -0.67
CA HIS A 249 -15.63 -11.78 -1.73
C HIS A 249 -16.27 -12.95 -2.48
N SER A 250 -17.52 -12.77 -2.93
CA SER A 250 -18.22 -13.76 -3.77
C SER A 250 -17.53 -14.03 -5.11
N ALA A 251 -16.59 -13.18 -5.52
CA ALA A 251 -15.80 -13.35 -6.73
C ALA A 251 -14.65 -14.37 -6.56
N GLY A 252 -14.53 -15.03 -5.40
CA GLY A 252 -13.53 -16.07 -5.17
C GLY A 252 -12.15 -15.54 -4.80
N TYR A 253 -12.09 -14.49 -3.97
CA TYR A 253 -10.82 -14.03 -3.40
C TYR A 253 -11.02 -13.49 -1.98
N VAL A 254 -9.92 -13.43 -1.22
CA VAL A 254 -9.89 -12.81 0.11
C VAL A 254 -9.37 -11.38 -0.03
N ALA A 255 -10.23 -10.41 0.20
CA ALA A 255 -9.89 -8.99 0.02
C ALA A 255 -8.88 -8.51 1.05
N GLN A 256 -9.04 -8.96 2.30
CA GLN A 256 -8.14 -8.64 3.40
C GLN A 256 -8.23 -9.66 4.53
N ILE A 257 -7.12 -9.85 5.23
CA ILE A 257 -7.06 -10.52 6.52
C ILE A 257 -6.34 -9.58 7.46
N GLN A 258 -6.93 -9.32 8.62
CA GLN A 258 -6.41 -8.35 9.57
C GLN A 258 -6.45 -8.90 10.98
N ARG A 259 -5.42 -8.55 11.73
CA ARG A 259 -5.42 -8.61 13.18
C ARG A 259 -6.16 -7.42 13.75
N ARG A 260 -6.23 -7.42 15.08
CA ARG A 260 -6.70 -6.30 15.87
C ARG A 260 -6.07 -4.97 15.40
N PHE A 261 -6.86 -3.91 15.34
CA PHE A 261 -6.42 -2.57 14.92
C PHE A 261 -5.88 -2.47 13.49
N ASN A 262 -6.39 -3.28 12.57
CA ASN A 262 -5.91 -3.39 11.19
C ASN A 262 -4.43 -3.78 11.09
N GLU A 263 -3.87 -4.45 12.10
CA GLU A 263 -2.52 -4.98 12.03
C GLU A 263 -2.45 -6.09 10.97
N THR A 264 -1.33 -6.17 10.26
CA THR A 264 -1.08 -7.24 9.29
C THR A 264 -1.00 -8.60 10.02
N PRO A 265 -1.52 -9.68 9.42
CA PRO A 265 -1.31 -11.03 9.93
C PRO A 265 0.18 -11.30 10.18
N GLN A 266 0.47 -12.04 11.24
CA GLN A 266 1.81 -12.48 11.57
C GLN A 266 2.04 -13.91 11.07
N PRO A 267 3.28 -14.36 10.91
CA PRO A 267 3.55 -15.71 10.41
C PRO A 267 2.88 -16.83 11.22
N GLU A 268 2.75 -16.68 12.54
CA GLU A 268 2.03 -17.65 13.38
C GLU A 268 0.53 -17.78 13.06
N ASP A 269 -0.06 -16.81 12.36
CA ASP A 269 -1.46 -16.81 11.97
C ASP A 269 -1.71 -17.69 10.72
N THR A 270 -0.66 -17.98 9.94
CA THR A 270 -0.75 -18.70 8.66
C THR A 270 -1.47 -20.05 8.77
N PRO A 271 -1.16 -20.95 9.72
CA PRO A 271 -1.86 -22.22 9.84
C PRO A 271 -3.38 -22.04 10.04
N HIS A 272 -3.81 -20.99 10.73
CA HIS A 272 -5.23 -20.70 10.92
C HIS A 272 -5.90 -20.24 9.64
N VAL A 273 -5.22 -19.38 8.86
CA VAL A 273 -5.72 -18.89 7.58
C VAL A 273 -5.81 -20.02 6.55
N LEU A 274 -4.82 -20.92 6.48
CA LEU A 274 -4.86 -22.05 5.55
C LEU A 274 -6.08 -22.96 5.78
N VAL A 275 -6.47 -23.17 7.05
CA VAL A 275 -7.69 -23.92 7.39
C VAL A 275 -8.95 -23.23 6.84
N LEU A 276 -9.04 -21.91 6.95
CA LEU A 276 -10.16 -21.16 6.39
C LEU A 276 -10.17 -21.26 4.86
N LEU A 277 -9.04 -21.05 4.20
CA LEU A 277 -8.93 -21.12 2.74
C LEU A 277 -9.34 -22.49 2.21
N ASP A 278 -8.93 -23.57 2.87
CA ASP A 278 -9.31 -24.94 2.49
C ASP A 278 -10.80 -25.19 2.66
N ARG A 279 -11.40 -24.64 3.74
CA ARG A 279 -12.85 -24.69 3.93
C ARG A 279 -13.59 -23.94 2.84
N LEU A 280 -13.15 -22.73 2.51
CA LEU A 280 -13.77 -21.86 1.52
C LEU A 280 -13.65 -22.45 0.10
N ARG A 281 -12.54 -23.14 -0.22
CA ARG A 281 -12.35 -23.82 -1.51
C ARG A 281 -13.38 -24.90 -1.83
N ALA A 282 -13.99 -25.50 -0.81
CA ALA A 282 -15.09 -26.43 -1.03
C ALA A 282 -16.33 -25.74 -1.66
N ALA A 283 -16.51 -24.44 -1.41
CA ALA A 283 -17.57 -23.62 -1.99
C ALA A 283 -17.08 -22.76 -3.19
N MET A 284 -15.79 -22.43 -3.22
CA MET A 284 -15.13 -21.57 -4.22
C MET A 284 -13.86 -22.24 -4.73
N PRO A 285 -13.95 -23.21 -5.67
CA PRO A 285 -12.80 -24.02 -6.10
C PRO A 285 -11.63 -23.22 -6.70
N ASP A 286 -11.92 -22.02 -7.19
CA ASP A 286 -11.03 -21.03 -7.79
C ASP A 286 -10.54 -19.96 -6.79
N LEU A 287 -10.71 -20.17 -5.49
CA LEU A 287 -10.26 -19.22 -4.47
C LEU A 287 -8.74 -19.01 -4.51
N ASP A 288 -8.34 -17.78 -4.82
CA ASP A 288 -6.96 -17.32 -4.79
C ASP A 288 -6.41 -17.31 -3.35
N ASP A 289 -5.16 -17.72 -3.18
CA ASP A 289 -4.43 -17.52 -1.92
C ASP A 289 -4.10 -15.99 -1.79
N PRO A 290 -4.18 -15.39 -0.59
CA PRO A 290 -3.70 -14.02 -0.37
C PRO A 290 -2.24 -13.84 -0.82
N ASP A 291 -1.87 -12.65 -1.28
CA ASP A 291 -0.52 -12.37 -1.84
C ASP A 291 0.65 -12.63 -0.86
N TRP A 292 0.38 -12.66 0.44
CA TRP A 292 1.36 -12.98 1.48
C TRP A 292 1.46 -14.49 1.81
N ILE A 293 0.68 -15.33 1.13
CA ILE A 293 0.76 -16.79 1.18
C ILE A 293 1.32 -17.28 -0.15
N VAL A 294 2.46 -17.97 -0.10
CA VAL A 294 3.10 -18.56 -1.28
C VAL A 294 2.97 -20.07 -1.30
N ARG A 295 2.93 -20.65 -2.50
CA ARG A 295 2.89 -22.10 -2.70
C ARG A 295 4.24 -22.61 -3.18
N ASP A 296 4.78 -23.61 -2.49
CA ASP A 296 5.96 -24.33 -2.95
C ASP A 296 5.56 -25.34 -4.04
N GLU A 297 6.15 -25.20 -5.23
CA GLU A 297 5.84 -26.04 -6.39
C GLU A 297 6.35 -27.48 -6.23
N ARG A 298 7.26 -27.75 -5.29
CA ARG A 298 7.81 -29.10 -5.10
C ARG A 298 6.79 -30.05 -4.47
N ASP A 299 6.01 -29.55 -3.52
CA ASP A 299 5.10 -30.37 -2.71
C ASP A 299 3.68 -29.77 -2.57
N GLY A 300 3.45 -28.58 -3.12
CA GLY A 300 2.17 -27.86 -3.03
C GLY A 300 1.89 -27.25 -1.66
N SER A 301 2.85 -27.29 -0.73
CA SER A 301 2.71 -26.69 0.60
C SER A 301 2.60 -25.17 0.51
N ARG A 302 1.86 -24.57 1.45
CA ARG A 302 1.64 -23.12 1.51
C ARG A 302 2.36 -22.54 2.71
N HIS A 303 3.05 -21.42 2.51
CA HIS A 303 3.89 -20.76 3.51
C HIS A 303 3.57 -19.28 3.60
N ASP A 304 3.77 -18.72 4.78
CA ASP A 304 3.87 -17.27 4.94
C ASP A 304 5.07 -16.74 4.13
N LEU A 305 4.88 -15.63 3.43
CA LEU A 305 5.90 -14.99 2.62
C LEU A 305 7.15 -14.59 3.43
N HIS A 306 7.01 -14.28 4.71
CA HIS A 306 8.11 -13.90 5.61
C HIS A 306 8.75 -15.10 6.32
N CYS A 307 8.15 -16.30 6.25
CA CYS A 307 8.65 -17.52 6.90
C CYS A 307 8.79 -18.70 5.93
N MET A 308 9.14 -18.41 4.68
CA MET A 308 9.42 -19.42 3.66
C MET A 308 10.60 -20.33 4.08
N PRO A 309 10.50 -21.66 3.88
CA PRO A 309 11.60 -22.58 4.15
C PRO A 309 12.77 -22.41 3.17
N ASP A 310 13.97 -22.78 3.61
CA ASP A 310 15.13 -22.89 2.72
C ASP A 310 14.84 -23.89 1.57
N GLY A 311 15.28 -23.52 0.38
CA GLY A 311 15.13 -24.26 -0.86
C GLY A 311 13.79 -24.06 -1.56
N ILE A 312 12.92 -23.17 -1.07
CA ILE A 312 11.57 -22.98 -1.62
C ILE A 312 11.60 -22.78 -3.14
N HIS A 313 10.67 -23.44 -3.83
CA HIS A 313 10.48 -23.30 -5.27
C HIS A 313 9.13 -22.62 -5.55
N LEU A 314 9.16 -21.43 -6.11
CA LEU A 314 7.96 -20.65 -6.42
C LEU A 314 7.76 -20.55 -7.93
N LYS A 315 6.50 -20.44 -8.37
CA LYS A 315 6.15 -20.23 -9.78
C LYS A 315 5.17 -19.09 -9.95
N GLY A 316 5.33 -18.38 -11.07
CA GLY A 316 4.54 -17.21 -11.42
C GLY A 316 5.25 -15.90 -11.07
N PRO A 317 4.67 -14.76 -11.51
CA PRO A 317 5.20 -13.46 -11.12
C PRO A 317 5.02 -13.25 -9.62
N ILE A 318 6.07 -12.82 -8.94
CA ILE A 318 6.02 -12.47 -7.51
C ILE A 318 6.09 -10.95 -7.40
N SER A 319 4.95 -10.36 -7.06
CA SER A 319 4.75 -8.91 -6.96
C SER A 319 4.89 -8.41 -5.54
N PRO A 320 5.28 -7.14 -5.40
CA PRO A 320 6.60 -6.75 -4.94
C PRO A 320 6.97 -7.39 -3.61
N LEU A 321 8.10 -8.09 -3.61
CA LEU A 321 8.75 -8.52 -2.39
C LEU A 321 9.42 -7.29 -1.77
N ASN A 322 9.03 -6.91 -0.57
CA ASN A 322 9.72 -5.88 0.21
C ASN A 322 10.70 -6.57 1.18
N PRO A 323 11.99 -6.67 0.86
CA PRO A 323 12.94 -7.40 1.69
C PRO A 323 13.19 -6.72 3.04
N CYS A 324 12.79 -5.46 3.21
CA CYS A 324 12.88 -4.78 4.50
C CYS A 324 11.96 -5.39 5.56
N ASP A 325 10.92 -6.12 5.14
CA ASP A 325 10.03 -6.86 6.02
C ASP A 325 10.54 -8.31 6.25
N TRP A 326 11.65 -8.68 5.61
CA TRP A 326 12.30 -9.97 5.78
C TRP A 326 13.48 -9.86 6.71
N ARG A 327 13.49 -10.71 7.74
CA ARG A 327 14.71 -10.92 8.54
C ARG A 327 15.82 -11.55 7.69
N ARG A 328 15.44 -12.40 6.72
CA ARG A 328 16.31 -13.10 5.80
C ARG A 328 15.49 -13.65 4.63
N LEU A 329 16.04 -13.63 3.42
CA LEU A 329 15.54 -14.48 2.32
C LEU A 329 15.77 -15.97 2.68
N PRO A 330 15.07 -16.94 2.08
CA PRO A 330 15.41 -18.36 2.20
C PRO A 330 16.66 -18.74 1.41
N THR A 331 17.46 -19.70 1.91
CA THR A 331 18.66 -20.19 1.22
C THR A 331 18.23 -21.01 0.00
N ALA A 332 18.97 -20.95 -1.10
CA ALA A 332 18.72 -21.73 -2.32
C ALA A 332 17.31 -21.54 -2.88
N MET A 333 16.76 -20.33 -2.76
CA MET A 333 15.42 -19.99 -3.26
C MET A 333 15.39 -20.02 -4.78
N ARG A 334 14.42 -20.73 -5.37
CA ARG A 334 14.18 -20.77 -6.80
C ARG A 334 12.84 -20.15 -7.14
N ILE A 335 12.79 -19.26 -8.13
CA ILE A 335 11.56 -18.63 -8.60
C ILE A 335 11.46 -18.77 -10.12
N GLU A 336 10.40 -19.42 -10.60
CA GLU A 336 10.04 -19.53 -12.03
C GLU A 336 9.03 -18.45 -12.40
N GLY A 337 9.51 -17.29 -12.82
CA GLY A 337 8.69 -16.16 -13.19
C GLY A 337 9.42 -14.81 -13.09
N HIS A 338 8.65 -13.74 -13.24
CA HIS A 338 9.14 -12.38 -13.07
C HIS A 338 9.14 -11.98 -11.60
N VAL A 339 10.26 -11.46 -11.12
CA VAL A 339 10.44 -11.09 -9.71
C VAL A 339 10.73 -9.60 -9.61
N VAL A 340 9.98 -8.91 -8.75
CA VAL A 340 10.26 -7.51 -8.41
C VAL A 340 10.69 -7.43 -6.95
N LEU A 341 11.96 -7.14 -6.71
CA LEU A 341 12.50 -6.86 -5.39
C LEU A 341 12.49 -5.35 -5.15
N ARG A 342 11.80 -4.88 -4.11
CA ARG A 342 11.71 -3.46 -3.78
C ARG A 342 12.32 -3.20 -2.40
N GLY A 343 13.48 -2.55 -2.33
CA GLY A 343 14.02 -2.08 -1.06
C GLY A 343 13.26 -0.86 -0.56
N ALA A 344 12.84 -0.87 0.70
CA ALA A 344 12.18 0.29 1.30
C ALA A 344 13.17 1.44 1.50
N TYR A 345 14.34 1.24 2.15
CA TYR A 345 15.34 2.29 2.40
C TYR A 345 16.71 1.66 2.74
N GLN A 346 17.80 2.12 2.10
CA GLN A 346 19.23 1.85 2.41
C GLN A 346 19.58 0.51 3.11
N GLY A 347 19.00 -0.61 2.66
CA GLY A 347 19.23 -1.94 3.22
C GLY A 347 20.18 -2.75 2.33
N VAL A 348 21.15 -3.43 2.94
CA VAL A 348 21.92 -4.47 2.24
C VAL A 348 21.07 -5.73 2.25
N LEU A 349 20.69 -6.22 1.06
CA LEU A 349 20.04 -7.52 0.95
C LEU A 349 21.12 -8.55 0.67
N ASP A 350 21.45 -9.31 1.70
CA ASP A 350 22.40 -10.38 1.58
C ASP A 350 21.82 -11.51 0.69
N LEU A 351 22.36 -11.71 -0.51
CA LEU A 351 22.07 -12.88 -1.35
C LEU A 351 23.22 -13.90 -1.34
N ASP A 352 24.09 -13.91 -0.32
CA ASP A 352 25.04 -15.02 -0.05
C ASP A 352 24.34 -16.39 0.12
N MET A 353 23.03 -16.37 -0.02
CA MET A 353 22.09 -17.43 0.16
C MET A 353 21.67 -18.13 -1.13
N GLY A 354 22.07 -17.70 -2.32
CA GLY A 354 21.78 -18.44 -3.55
C GLY A 354 20.36 -18.19 -4.07
N LEU A 355 20.11 -17.03 -4.67
CA LEU A 355 18.83 -16.72 -5.32
C LEU A 355 18.88 -17.13 -6.80
N HIS A 356 17.96 -18.00 -7.22
CA HIS A 356 17.81 -18.44 -8.61
C HIS A 356 16.47 -17.99 -9.19
N VAL A 357 16.50 -17.07 -10.15
CA VAL A 357 15.31 -16.59 -10.87
C VAL A 357 15.34 -17.10 -12.30
N VAL A 358 14.28 -17.79 -12.72
CA VAL A 358 14.03 -18.17 -14.12
C VAL A 358 13.00 -17.22 -14.69
N GLY A 359 13.48 -16.17 -15.35
CA GLY A 359 12.69 -15.03 -15.79
C GLY A 359 13.42 -13.70 -15.58
N ARG A 360 12.65 -12.61 -15.51
CA ARG A 360 13.21 -11.27 -15.28
C ARG A 360 13.29 -10.97 -13.79
N LEU A 361 14.45 -10.53 -13.32
CA LEU A 361 14.64 -9.97 -11.99
C LEU A 361 14.75 -8.45 -12.09
N LEU A 362 13.78 -7.73 -11.52
CA LEU A 362 13.78 -6.29 -11.39
C LEU A 362 14.13 -5.91 -9.95
N VAL A 363 15.19 -5.14 -9.76
CA VAL A 363 15.60 -4.65 -8.44
C VAL A 363 15.36 -3.15 -8.37
N ARG A 364 14.70 -2.70 -7.31
CA ARG A 364 14.38 -1.30 -7.06
C ARG A 364 14.88 -0.86 -5.69
N GLY A 365 15.32 0.40 -5.60
CA GLY A 365 15.77 1.05 -4.37
C GLY A 365 17.18 0.66 -3.93
N GLY A 366 17.49 0.92 -2.65
CA GLY A 366 18.84 0.80 -2.10
C GLY A 366 19.36 -0.62 -1.82
N LEU A 367 18.81 -1.63 -2.49
CA LEU A 367 19.18 -3.03 -2.28
C LEU A 367 20.59 -3.29 -2.82
N ARG A 368 21.56 -3.49 -1.93
CA ARG A 368 22.85 -4.07 -2.32
C ARG A 368 22.70 -5.58 -2.46
N LEU A 369 22.97 -6.11 -3.65
CA LEU A 369 23.00 -7.55 -3.92
C LEU A 369 24.41 -8.07 -3.66
N THR A 370 24.53 -9.07 -2.80
CA THR A 370 25.80 -9.78 -2.50
C THR A 370 25.60 -11.27 -2.76
N GLY A 371 26.65 -12.07 -2.93
CA GLY A 371 26.51 -13.53 -3.02
C GLY A 371 26.12 -14.14 -4.35
N GLU A 372 25.71 -15.41 -4.31
CA GLU A 372 25.36 -16.20 -5.48
C GLU A 372 23.98 -15.80 -6.01
N LEU A 373 23.97 -15.13 -7.16
CA LEU A 373 22.76 -14.74 -7.87
C LEU A 373 22.75 -15.43 -9.24
N VAL A 374 21.70 -16.18 -9.56
CA VAL A 374 21.49 -16.77 -10.88
C VAL A 374 20.20 -16.20 -11.46
N VAL A 375 20.29 -15.55 -12.60
CA VAL A 375 19.14 -15.03 -13.35
C VAL A 375 19.16 -15.64 -14.74
N GLU A 376 18.24 -16.58 -14.98
CA GLU A 376 17.97 -17.13 -16.31
C GLU A 376 16.99 -16.22 -17.06
N GLY A 377 17.44 -15.02 -17.37
CA GLY A 377 16.70 -13.97 -18.04
C GLY A 377 17.36 -12.61 -17.83
N ASP A 378 16.57 -11.54 -17.87
CA ASP A 378 17.09 -10.17 -17.73
C ASP A 378 17.20 -9.75 -16.26
N LEU A 379 18.31 -9.11 -15.90
CA LEU A 379 18.52 -8.44 -14.63
C LEU A 379 18.41 -6.92 -14.84
N ASP A 380 17.36 -6.30 -14.30
CA ASP A 380 17.12 -4.86 -14.41
C ASP A 380 17.47 -4.13 -13.11
N LEU A 381 18.56 -3.36 -13.16
CA LEU A 381 19.10 -2.55 -12.06
C LEU A 381 18.90 -1.04 -12.28
N ARG A 382 18.19 -0.62 -13.33
CA ARG A 382 18.06 0.81 -13.70
C ARG A 382 17.38 1.67 -12.62
N ALA A 383 16.65 1.03 -11.71
CA ALA A 383 15.96 1.67 -10.58
C ALA A 383 16.56 1.27 -9.23
N ALA A 384 17.74 0.65 -9.21
CA ALA A 384 18.47 0.28 -8.00
C ALA A 384 19.62 1.26 -7.74
N ASP A 385 20.02 1.41 -6.47
CA ASP A 385 21.22 2.20 -6.12
C ASP A 385 22.52 1.48 -6.53
N VAL A 386 22.42 0.20 -6.87
CA VAL A 386 23.53 -0.64 -7.30
C VAL A 386 23.80 -0.45 -8.79
N LYS A 387 25.02 -0.01 -9.12
CA LYS A 387 25.44 0.26 -10.51
C LYS A 387 26.03 -0.96 -11.23
N GLU A 388 26.35 -2.02 -10.50
CA GLU A 388 26.98 -3.24 -11.04
C GLU A 388 26.38 -4.49 -10.40
N ALA A 389 26.16 -5.54 -11.19
CA ALA A 389 25.76 -6.84 -10.64
C ALA A 389 26.86 -7.39 -9.70
N PRO A 390 26.52 -8.20 -8.68
CA PRO A 390 27.54 -8.81 -7.82
C PRO A 390 28.51 -9.65 -8.65
N GLN A 391 29.78 -9.72 -8.26
CA GLN A 391 30.84 -10.39 -9.05
C GLN A 391 30.54 -11.88 -9.33
N SER A 392 29.77 -12.51 -8.44
CA SER A 392 29.30 -13.89 -8.53
C SER A 392 27.99 -14.07 -9.30
N ALA A 393 27.35 -12.98 -9.77
CA ALA A 393 26.10 -13.06 -10.52
C ALA A 393 26.30 -13.77 -11.86
N ARG A 394 25.39 -14.68 -12.18
CA ARG A 394 25.28 -15.34 -13.48
C ARG A 394 23.96 -14.92 -14.10
N VAL A 395 24.02 -14.09 -15.14
CA VAL A 395 22.85 -13.61 -15.87
C VAL A 395 22.93 -14.13 -17.30
N THR A 396 21.91 -14.86 -17.77
CA THR A 396 21.89 -15.39 -19.15
C THR A 396 21.32 -14.38 -20.16
N GLY A 397 20.49 -13.44 -19.69
CA GLY A 397 19.95 -12.34 -20.49
C GLY A 397 20.75 -11.05 -20.36
N LYS A 398 20.06 -9.91 -20.47
CA LYS A 398 20.69 -8.58 -20.38
C LYS A 398 20.81 -8.13 -18.93
N VAL A 399 21.90 -7.43 -18.62
CA VAL A 399 22.03 -6.64 -17.39
C VAL A 399 21.77 -5.19 -17.75
N LEU A 400 20.62 -4.66 -17.34
CA LEU A 400 20.21 -3.29 -17.63
C LEU A 400 20.65 -2.37 -16.48
N THR A 401 21.47 -1.37 -16.79
CA THR A 401 21.97 -0.37 -15.84
C THR A 401 21.70 1.05 -16.37
N GLU A 402 21.85 2.08 -15.52
CA GLU A 402 21.47 3.48 -15.82
C GLU A 402 22.10 4.10 -17.08
N SER A 403 23.16 3.52 -17.63
CA SER A 403 23.82 4.04 -18.83
C SER A 403 23.02 3.83 -20.13
N GLU A 404 21.97 3.00 -20.12
CA GLU A 404 21.08 2.86 -21.26
C GLU A 404 19.87 3.80 -21.12
N PRO A 405 19.56 4.65 -22.14
CA PRO A 405 18.45 5.57 -22.07
C PRO A 405 17.15 4.83 -21.74
N PHE A 406 16.64 5.09 -20.54
CA PHE A 406 15.42 4.50 -20.01
C PHE A 406 14.21 5.06 -20.75
N SER A 407 13.61 4.28 -21.64
CA SER A 407 12.28 4.60 -22.15
C SER A 407 11.26 4.33 -21.05
N ILE A 408 10.61 5.38 -20.56
CA ILE A 408 9.60 5.36 -19.49
C ILE A 408 8.42 4.40 -19.80
N CYS A 409 8.31 3.91 -21.04
CA CYS A 409 7.27 2.97 -21.46
C CYS A 409 7.46 1.51 -20.97
N GLU A 410 8.65 1.06 -20.57
CA GLU A 410 8.89 -0.34 -20.14
C GLU A 410 8.49 -0.70 -18.69
N PRO A 411 8.66 0.15 -17.65
CA PRO A 411 8.12 -0.17 -16.33
C PRO A 411 6.59 -0.23 -16.34
N PHE A 412 5.96 0.47 -17.29
CA PHE A 412 4.55 0.28 -17.58
C PHE A 412 4.30 -1.12 -18.11
N SER A 413 5.09 -1.78 -18.97
CA SER A 413 4.67 -3.11 -19.45
C SER A 413 4.57 -4.17 -18.36
N ILE A 414 5.44 -4.19 -17.35
CA ILE A 414 5.34 -5.17 -16.24
C ILE A 414 4.18 -4.83 -15.30
N TRP A 415 4.05 -3.55 -14.92
CA TRP A 415 2.91 -3.10 -14.12
C TRP A 415 1.60 -3.17 -14.90
N THR A 416 1.64 -3.00 -16.22
CA THR A 416 0.51 -3.18 -17.14
C THR A 416 0.26 -4.66 -17.33
N ASP A 417 1.23 -5.57 -17.38
CA ASP A 417 0.96 -7.00 -17.49
C ASP A 417 0.37 -7.55 -16.19
N ILE A 418 0.89 -7.09 -15.04
CA ILE A 418 0.36 -7.43 -13.71
C ILE A 418 -1.01 -6.77 -13.49
N CYS A 419 -1.12 -5.45 -13.68
CA CYS A 419 -2.39 -4.75 -13.54
C CYS A 419 -3.39 -5.15 -14.61
N MET A 420 -3.02 -5.45 -15.85
CA MET A 420 -3.97 -5.87 -16.89
C MET A 420 -4.35 -7.32 -16.74
N LYS A 421 -3.54 -8.18 -16.11
CA LYS A 421 -4.00 -9.48 -15.65
C LYS A 421 -5.03 -9.30 -14.53
N SER A 422 -4.73 -8.49 -13.51
CA SER A 422 -5.69 -8.18 -12.45
C SER A 422 -6.96 -7.48 -12.98
N VAL A 423 -6.83 -6.54 -13.91
CA VAL A 423 -7.94 -5.80 -14.52
C VAL A 423 -8.70 -6.68 -15.50
N GLY A 424 -8.04 -7.52 -16.28
CA GLY A 424 -8.68 -8.51 -17.15
C GLY A 424 -9.45 -9.53 -16.33
N ASP A 425 -8.85 -10.03 -15.25
CA ASP A 425 -9.52 -10.89 -14.30
C ASP A 425 -10.70 -10.16 -13.63
N ILE A 426 -10.61 -8.85 -13.35
CA ILE A 426 -11.75 -8.05 -12.85
C ILE A 426 -12.85 -7.89 -13.90
N VAL A 427 -12.49 -7.60 -15.16
CA VAL A 427 -13.43 -7.46 -16.29
C VAL A 427 -14.18 -8.76 -16.50
N ASP A 428 -13.46 -9.88 -16.54
CA ASP A 428 -14.04 -11.22 -16.69
C ASP A 428 -14.86 -11.62 -15.45
N ARG A 429 -14.37 -11.34 -14.22
CA ARG A 429 -15.09 -11.64 -12.96
C ARG A 429 -16.36 -10.81 -12.79
N MET A 430 -16.38 -9.56 -13.25
CA MET A 430 -17.56 -8.69 -13.18
C MET A 430 -18.54 -8.89 -14.34
N GLY A 431 -18.21 -9.76 -15.31
CA GLY A 431 -19.01 -9.94 -16.53
C GLY A 431 -19.12 -8.66 -17.35
N MET A 432 -18.16 -7.74 -17.19
CA MET A 432 -18.09 -6.48 -17.92
C MET A 432 -17.35 -6.68 -19.22
N THR A 433 -17.62 -5.84 -20.21
CA THR A 433 -16.73 -5.75 -21.36
C THR A 433 -15.60 -4.77 -21.07
N TRP A 434 -14.46 -4.92 -21.73
CA TRP A 434 -13.40 -3.91 -21.71
C TRP A 434 -13.88 -2.51 -22.09
N ARG A 435 -14.96 -2.42 -22.88
CA ARG A 435 -15.60 -1.15 -23.26
C ARG A 435 -16.33 -0.51 -22.07
N ASP A 436 -16.97 -1.31 -21.22
CA ASP A 436 -17.65 -0.83 -20.01
C ASP A 436 -16.64 -0.33 -18.99
N LEU A 437 -15.56 -1.08 -18.75
CA LEU A 437 -14.48 -0.64 -17.87
C LEU A 437 -13.82 0.65 -18.39
N ALA A 438 -13.54 0.74 -19.69
CA ALA A 438 -12.93 1.93 -20.27
C ALA A 438 -13.80 3.19 -20.14
N ALA A 439 -15.13 3.04 -20.05
CA ALA A 439 -16.03 4.16 -19.81
C ALA A 439 -15.79 4.82 -18.46
N ASP A 440 -15.21 4.13 -17.48
CA ASP A 440 -14.96 4.65 -16.13
C ASP A 440 -13.55 5.24 -15.93
N PHE A 441 -12.63 5.03 -16.87
CA PHE A 441 -11.27 5.59 -16.81
C PHE A 441 -11.12 6.95 -17.51
N SER A 442 -10.04 7.67 -17.15
CA SER A 442 -9.65 8.95 -17.76
C SER A 442 -9.60 8.92 -19.29
N GLU A 443 -9.76 10.09 -19.91
CA GLU A 443 -9.93 10.27 -21.36
C GLU A 443 -8.82 9.64 -22.21
N GLY A 444 -7.58 9.58 -21.71
CA GLY A 444 -6.45 8.95 -22.40
C GLY A 444 -6.54 7.41 -22.52
N VAL A 445 -7.24 6.73 -21.60
CA VAL A 445 -7.50 5.28 -21.70
C VAL A 445 -8.62 5.01 -22.70
N ARG A 446 -9.64 5.88 -22.73
CA ARG A 446 -10.77 5.79 -23.68
C ARG A 446 -10.31 5.94 -25.14
N GLU A 447 -9.37 6.83 -25.42
CA GLU A 447 -8.83 7.00 -26.78
C GLU A 447 -8.11 5.74 -27.30
N ARG A 448 -7.37 5.05 -26.43
CA ARG A 448 -6.66 3.80 -26.81
C ARG A 448 -7.60 2.65 -27.13
N VAL A 449 -8.70 2.52 -26.39
CA VAL A 449 -9.75 1.52 -26.68
C VAL A 449 -10.54 1.88 -27.95
N ARG A 450 -10.84 3.17 -28.17
CA ARG A 450 -11.49 3.64 -29.42
C ARG A 450 -10.64 3.42 -30.66
N ALA A 451 -9.32 3.41 -30.53
CA ALA A 451 -8.39 3.13 -31.63
C ALA A 451 -8.39 1.66 -32.11
N GLY A 452 -9.21 0.79 -31.51
CA GLY A 452 -9.36 -0.60 -31.98
C GLY A 452 -8.16 -1.49 -31.68
N VAL A 453 -7.34 -1.13 -30.70
CA VAL A 453 -6.22 -1.97 -30.24
C VAL A 453 -6.79 -3.12 -29.40
N THR A 454 -7.26 -4.17 -30.06
CA THR A 454 -7.60 -5.45 -29.43
C THR A 454 -6.35 -6.33 -29.42
N TYR A 455 -5.85 -6.68 -28.23
CA TYR A 455 -4.58 -7.40 -28.03
C TYR A 455 -4.64 -8.90 -28.38
N GLU A 456 -5.75 -9.43 -28.92
CA GLU A 456 -5.89 -10.84 -29.31
C GLU A 456 -5.12 -11.23 -30.60
N GLN A 457 -4.42 -10.30 -31.26
CA GLN A 457 -3.61 -10.61 -32.44
C GLN A 457 -2.18 -10.06 -32.34
N VAL A 458 -1.39 -10.59 -31.40
CA VAL A 458 0.07 -10.56 -31.51
C VAL A 458 0.52 -11.94 -31.97
N GLU A 459 0.39 -12.18 -33.27
CA GLU A 459 1.11 -13.27 -33.92
C GLU A 459 2.59 -12.89 -33.92
N ILE A 460 3.42 -13.64 -33.19
CA ILE A 460 4.87 -13.45 -33.14
C ILE A 460 5.43 -13.74 -34.54
N ARG A 461 5.47 -12.71 -35.39
CA ARG A 461 6.25 -12.76 -36.62
C ARG A 461 7.73 -12.72 -36.23
N ARG A 462 8.40 -13.86 -36.39
CA ARG A 462 9.87 -13.92 -36.42
C ARG A 462 10.37 -12.94 -37.47
N THR A 463 11.00 -11.85 -37.03
CA THR A 463 11.86 -11.04 -37.89
C THR A 463 13.01 -11.91 -38.40
N PRO A 464 13.35 -11.86 -39.70
CA PRO A 464 14.53 -12.56 -40.21
C PRO A 464 15.78 -11.97 -39.58
N GLU A 465 16.76 -12.84 -39.27
CA GLU A 465 18.06 -12.45 -38.73
C GLU A 465 18.71 -11.35 -39.58
N PRO A 466 19.26 -10.29 -38.98
CA PRO A 466 20.02 -9.31 -39.72
C PRO A 466 21.33 -9.94 -40.21
N ALA A 467 21.61 -9.78 -41.50
CA ALA A 467 22.86 -10.23 -42.11
C ALA A 467 24.07 -9.56 -41.43
N VAL A 468 25.04 -10.38 -41.03
CA VAL A 468 26.31 -9.94 -40.44
C VAL A 468 27.10 -9.08 -41.46
N PRO A 469 27.51 -7.85 -41.11
CA PRO A 469 28.35 -7.03 -41.99
C PRO A 469 29.72 -7.68 -42.25
N ARG A 470 30.12 -7.72 -43.52
CA ARG A 470 31.36 -8.37 -44.04
C ARG A 470 32.69 -7.85 -43.47
N TYR A 471 32.71 -6.79 -42.65
CA TYR A 471 33.96 -6.24 -42.10
C TYR A 471 34.38 -6.84 -40.76
N LEU A 472 33.64 -7.82 -40.22
CA LEU A 472 34.01 -8.56 -39.00
C LEU A 472 34.64 -9.95 -39.25
N GLN A 473 35.03 -10.26 -40.49
CA GLN A 473 35.81 -11.48 -40.79
C GLN A 473 37.30 -11.15 -40.84
N GLY A 474 37.99 -11.23 -39.69
CA GLY A 474 39.44 -11.03 -39.65
C GLY A 474 40.10 -11.14 -38.26
N ALA A 475 40.42 -12.39 -37.86
CA ALA A 475 41.47 -12.82 -36.92
C ALA A 475 41.26 -12.64 -35.39
N PRO A 476 42.01 -13.40 -34.55
CA PRO A 476 42.30 -14.84 -34.61
C PRO A 476 41.83 -15.57 -33.33
N HIS A 477 41.65 -16.88 -33.48
CA HIS A 477 41.35 -17.82 -32.38
C HIS A 477 42.35 -17.70 -31.22
N TYR A 478 41.86 -17.39 -30.02
CA TYR A 478 42.61 -17.62 -28.79
C TYR A 478 42.30 -19.00 -28.23
N ARG A 479 43.37 -19.75 -28.01
CA ARG A 479 43.41 -21.11 -27.44
C ARG A 479 42.87 -21.14 -26.02
N GLN A 480 42.05 -22.15 -25.78
CA GLN A 480 41.72 -22.69 -24.46
C GLN A 480 43.02 -23.15 -23.75
N ILE A 481 43.33 -22.56 -22.59
CA ILE A 481 44.38 -23.06 -21.70
C ILE A 481 43.71 -23.98 -20.68
N GLU A 482 43.95 -25.28 -20.80
CA GLU A 482 43.62 -26.25 -19.76
C GLU A 482 44.58 -26.07 -18.56
N HIS A 483 44.06 -25.66 -17.41
CA HIS A 483 44.79 -25.76 -16.15
C HIS A 483 44.54 -27.14 -15.51
N ARG A 484 45.49 -28.06 -15.72
CA ARG A 484 45.64 -29.27 -14.88
C ARG A 484 46.43 -28.92 -13.63
N GLY A 485 45.73 -28.58 -12.54
CA GLY A 485 46.30 -28.40 -11.21
C GLY A 485 46.16 -29.64 -10.34
N GLY A 486 47.09 -30.60 -10.47
CA GLY A 486 47.22 -31.71 -9.54
C GLY A 486 47.80 -31.25 -8.19
N ARG A 487 47.08 -31.48 -7.10
CA ARG A 487 47.62 -31.35 -5.73
C ARG A 487 48.28 -32.67 -5.33
N ARG A 488 49.58 -32.63 -5.02
CA ARG A 488 50.22 -33.58 -4.11
C ARG A 488 50.73 -32.82 -2.87
N PRO A 489 50.68 -33.45 -1.69
CA PRO A 489 50.92 -32.80 -0.42
C PRO A 489 52.42 -32.70 -0.12
N LEU A 490 52.81 -31.68 0.63
CA LEU A 490 54.08 -31.65 1.34
C LEU A 490 53.81 -31.52 2.83
N ARG A 491 54.24 -32.58 3.52
CA ARG A 491 54.57 -32.82 4.94
C ARG A 491 54.06 -31.87 6.00
#